data_AF-A0A1F5ZPM5-F1
#
_entry.id   AF-A0A1F5ZPM5-F1
#
_cell.length_a   1.000
_cell.length_b   1.000
_cell.length_c   1.000
_cell.angle_alpha   90.00
_cell.angle_beta   90.00
_cell.angle_gamma   90.00
#
_symmetry.space_group_name_H-M   'P 1'
#
loop_
_entity.id
_entity.type
_entity.pdbx_description
1 polymer ?
#
loop_
_entity_poly.entity_id
_entity_poly.type
_entity_poly.pdbx_seq_one_letter_code
_entity_poly.pdbx_strand_id
1 'polypeptide(L)'
;MADKAIVGCMQSDLRAVVDALMAHLQWEEPYPISIAGGAAVPEAVAEISRSLNTFQRKGGKAVLLTGHEECAAGGTFSYLMDNAKEIQARFQHLTVIAFWFHRVEPGQRGFDGWTFRRVPL
;
A
#
# COMPACT_ATOMS: atom_id res chain seq x y z
N MET A 1 7.85 -17.32 -8.10
CA MET A 1 8.26 -15.91 -7.96
C MET A 1 7.01 -15.13 -7.64
N ALA A 2 7.02 -14.28 -6.60
CA ALA A 2 5.84 -13.50 -6.22
C ALA A 2 5.46 -12.56 -7.37
N ASP A 3 4.23 -12.68 -7.89
CA ASP A 3 3.69 -11.80 -8.94
C ASP A 3 2.82 -10.67 -8.36
N LYS A 4 2.79 -10.56 -7.03
CA LYS A 4 2.06 -9.55 -6.27
C LYS A 4 3.00 -8.87 -5.28
N ALA A 5 2.82 -7.59 -5.06
CA ALA A 5 3.62 -6.80 -4.12
C ALA A 5 2.74 -5.92 -3.24
N ILE A 6 3.23 -5.57 -2.05
CA ILE A 6 2.58 -4.61 -1.16
C ILE A 6 3.51 -3.44 -0.89
N VAL A 7 3.01 -2.22 -1.05
CA VAL A 7 3.68 -0.96 -0.70
C VAL A 7 2.86 -0.32 0.41
N GLY A 8 3.42 -0.22 1.61
CA GLY A 8 2.64 0.27 2.73
C GLY A 8 3.43 0.37 4.02
N CYS A 9 2.85 1.07 4.99
CA CYS A 9 3.35 1.03 6.34
C CYS A 9 2.95 -0.29 6.99
N MET A 10 3.92 -1.10 7.41
CA MET A 10 3.67 -2.35 8.15
C MET A 10 3.82 -2.14 9.67
N GLN A 11 3.29 -1.03 10.21
CA GLN A 11 3.16 -0.89 11.66
C GLN A 11 2.34 -2.08 12.22
N SER A 12 2.71 -2.51 13.42
CA SER A 12 2.23 -3.76 14.02
C SER A 12 0.70 -3.82 14.18
N ASP A 13 0.06 -2.66 14.34
CA ASP A 13 -1.38 -2.48 14.51
C ASP A 13 -2.17 -2.55 13.20
N LEU A 14 -1.62 -2.10 12.07
CA LEU A 14 -2.25 -2.23 10.75
C LEU A 14 -1.99 -3.60 10.11
N ARG A 15 -0.95 -4.31 10.59
CA ARG A 15 -0.50 -5.58 9.99
C ARG A 15 -1.59 -6.64 9.93
N ALA A 16 -2.35 -6.84 11.02
CA ALA A 16 -3.41 -7.85 11.07
C ALA A 16 -4.53 -7.58 10.05
N VAL A 17 -4.90 -6.31 9.87
CA VAL A 17 -5.91 -5.89 8.89
C VAL A 17 -5.42 -6.11 7.46
N VAL A 18 -4.16 -5.76 7.20
CA VAL A 18 -3.53 -5.95 5.88
C VAL A 18 -3.40 -7.44 5.56
N ASP A 19 -3.02 -8.27 6.52
CA ASP A 19 -2.96 -9.73 6.35
C ASP A 19 -4.34 -10.32 6.04
N ALA A 20 -5.39 -9.87 6.75
CA ALA A 20 -6.77 -10.27 6.46
C ALA A 20 -7.23 -9.82 5.07
N LEU A 21 -6.87 -8.60 4.64
CA LEU A 21 -7.15 -8.10 3.29
C LEU A 21 -6.43 -8.95 2.22
N MET A 22 -5.16 -9.27 2.43
CA MET A 22 -4.39 -10.10 1.49
C MET A 22 -4.98 -11.51 1.39
N ALA A 23 -5.38 -12.11 2.51
CA ALA A 23 -6.08 -13.40 2.52
C ALA A 23 -7.40 -13.33 1.73
N HIS A 24 -8.18 -12.25 1.90
CA HIS A 24 -9.42 -12.05 1.14
C HIS A 24 -9.17 -11.87 -0.37
N LEU A 25 -8.09 -11.20 -0.75
CA LEU A 25 -7.67 -11.04 -2.13
C LEU A 25 -7.03 -12.31 -2.73
N GLN A 26 -6.81 -13.36 -1.92
CA GLN A 26 -6.08 -14.57 -2.29
C GLN A 26 -4.64 -14.28 -2.72
N TRP A 27 -4.00 -13.33 -2.03
CA TRP A 27 -2.61 -12.94 -2.26
C TRP A 27 -1.71 -13.68 -1.27
N GLU A 28 -1.33 -14.90 -1.63
CA GLU A 28 -0.36 -15.68 -0.87
C GLU A 28 1.05 -15.10 -1.11
N GLU A 29 1.73 -14.72 -0.02
CA GLU A 29 3.14 -14.26 0.00
C GLU A 29 3.49 -13.10 -0.95
N PRO A 30 2.85 -11.93 -0.85
CA PRO A 30 3.21 -10.79 -1.68
C PRO A 30 4.60 -10.25 -1.31
N TYR A 31 5.33 -9.78 -2.31
CA TYR A 31 6.63 -9.15 -2.14
C TYR A 31 6.50 -7.83 -1.37
N PRO A 32 7.12 -7.68 -0.19
CA PRO A 32 7.04 -6.44 0.57
C PRO A 32 7.94 -5.37 -0.05
N ILE A 33 7.36 -4.22 -0.39
CA ILE A 33 8.07 -2.99 -0.77
C ILE A 33 7.92 -2.04 0.41
N SER A 34 8.91 -2.07 1.30
CA SER A 34 8.98 -1.15 2.44
C SER A 34 9.70 0.13 2.03
N ILE A 35 9.29 1.24 2.63
CA ILE A 35 9.99 2.51 2.58
C ILE A 35 10.55 2.79 3.97
N ALA A 36 11.67 3.47 4.08
CA ALA A 36 12.14 3.95 5.37
C ALA A 36 11.12 4.92 5.99
N GLY A 37 10.65 4.60 7.21
CA GLY A 37 9.84 5.53 7.99
C GLY A 37 10.65 6.80 8.27
N GLY A 38 10.14 7.96 7.85
CA GLY A 38 10.82 9.25 8.01
C GLY A 38 11.55 9.77 6.77
N ALA A 39 11.55 9.04 5.65
CA ALA A 39 12.01 9.58 4.37
C ALA A 39 11.14 10.78 3.94
N ALA A 40 11.78 11.83 3.41
CA ALA A 40 11.04 12.94 2.82
C ALA A 40 10.18 12.43 1.65
N VAL A 41 8.98 13.00 1.48
CA VAL A 41 7.99 12.54 0.48
C VAL A 41 8.61 12.32 -0.92
N PRO A 42 9.43 13.23 -1.48
CA PRO A 42 10.02 13.02 -2.81
C PRO A 42 10.97 11.82 -2.89
N GLU A 43 11.75 11.58 -1.84
CA GLU A 43 12.73 10.49 -1.78
C GLU A 43 12.03 9.14 -1.68
N ALA A 44 11.02 9.06 -0.81
CA ALA A 44 10.18 7.88 -0.66
C ALA A 44 9.47 7.50 -1.96
N VAL A 45 8.94 8.48 -2.69
CA VAL A 45 8.28 8.27 -3.99
C VAL A 45 9.28 7.76 -5.03
N ALA A 46 10.49 8.30 -5.05
CA ALA A 46 11.54 7.84 -5.95
C ALA A 46 11.96 6.39 -5.65
N GLU A 47 12.06 6.02 -4.37
CA GLU A 47 12.38 4.66 -3.92
C GLU A 47 11.29 3.65 -4.31
N ILE A 48 10.02 3.99 -4.07
CA ILE A 48 8.89 3.16 -4.50
C ILE A 48 8.87 2.99 -6.01
N SER A 49 9.05 4.09 -6.74
CA SER A 49 9.07 4.06 -8.20
C SER A 49 10.17 3.12 -8.72
N ARG A 50 11.36 3.14 -8.10
CA ARG A 50 12.47 2.24 -8.45
C ARG A 50 12.15 0.78 -8.13
N SER A 51 11.54 0.54 -6.97
CA SER A 51 11.13 -0.80 -6.53
C SER A 51 10.04 -1.39 -7.43
N LEU A 52 9.04 -0.61 -7.80
CA LEU A 52 7.96 -1.04 -8.71
C LEU A 52 8.49 -1.33 -10.12
N ASN A 53 9.40 -0.50 -10.65
CA ASN A 53 10.07 -0.80 -11.91
C ASN A 53 10.83 -2.13 -11.86
N THR A 54 11.53 -2.41 -10.77
CA THR A 54 12.30 -3.65 -10.60
C THR A 54 11.36 -4.85 -10.47
N PHE A 55 10.28 -4.71 -9.71
CA PHE A 55 9.24 -5.73 -9.56
C PHE A 55 8.55 -6.05 -10.89
N GLN A 56 8.15 -5.04 -11.65
CA GLN A 56 7.55 -5.21 -12.98
C GLN A 56 8.51 -5.94 -13.94
N ARG A 57 9.80 -5.56 -13.97
CA ARG A 57 10.80 -6.25 -14.82
C ARG A 57 10.98 -7.72 -14.44
N LYS A 58 10.71 -8.09 -13.19
CA LYS A 58 10.71 -9.48 -12.71
C LYS A 58 9.39 -10.22 -12.98
N GLY A 59 8.46 -9.62 -13.73
CA GLY A 59 7.17 -10.22 -14.06
C GLY A 59 6.09 -10.00 -12.99
N GLY A 60 6.27 -9.03 -12.11
CA GLY A 60 5.22 -8.57 -11.21
C GLY A 60 3.98 -8.12 -11.98
N LYS A 61 2.79 -8.41 -11.44
CA LYS A 61 1.50 -8.17 -12.11
C LYS A 61 0.57 -7.28 -11.31
N ALA A 62 0.67 -7.29 -9.99
CA ALA A 62 -0.21 -6.51 -9.14
C ALA A 62 0.54 -5.90 -7.96
N VAL A 63 0.13 -4.69 -7.57
CA VAL A 63 0.61 -4.01 -6.38
C VAL A 63 -0.56 -3.53 -5.54
N LEU A 64 -0.49 -3.80 -4.24
CA LEU A 64 -1.38 -3.28 -3.22
C LEU A 64 -0.68 -2.09 -2.55
N LEU A 65 -1.26 -0.89 -2.68
CA LEU A 65 -0.85 0.29 -1.92
C LEU A 65 -1.70 0.37 -0.66
N THR A 66 -1.07 0.51 0.51
CA THR A 66 -1.75 0.75 1.78
C THR A 66 -1.19 1.99 2.47
N GLY A 67 -2.07 2.72 3.16
CA GLY A 67 -1.72 3.94 3.89
C GLY A 67 -2.76 4.20 4.98
N HIS A 68 -2.37 4.98 5.99
CA HIS A 68 -3.24 5.33 7.11
C HIS A 68 -2.91 6.74 7.64
N GLU A 69 -3.87 7.36 8.31
CA GLU A 69 -3.78 8.75 8.80
C GLU A 69 -2.75 8.96 9.91
N GLU A 70 -2.51 7.94 10.74
CA GLU A 70 -1.60 8.00 11.90
C GLU A 70 -0.13 7.69 11.54
N CYS A 71 0.18 7.49 10.25
CA CYS A 71 1.52 7.11 9.86
C CYS A 71 2.51 8.24 10.15
N ALA A 72 3.63 7.95 10.81
CA ALA A 72 4.71 8.92 11.00
C ALA A 72 5.31 9.37 9.65
N ALA A 73 5.25 8.50 8.64
CA ALA A 73 5.54 8.81 7.25
C ALA A 73 4.27 9.28 6.49
N GLY A 74 3.28 9.84 7.19
CA GLY A 74 1.93 10.12 6.69
C GLY A 74 1.90 10.97 5.44
N GLY A 75 2.81 11.95 5.31
CA GLY A 75 2.95 12.73 4.08
C GLY A 75 3.26 11.87 2.85
N THR A 76 4.06 10.81 3.01
CA THR A 76 4.45 9.91 1.92
C THR A 76 3.28 9.05 1.46
N PHE A 77 2.56 8.41 2.38
CA PHE A 77 1.45 7.54 1.99
C PHE A 77 0.23 8.33 1.52
N SER A 78 -0.06 9.48 2.12
CA SER A 78 -1.07 10.41 1.58
C SER A 78 -0.72 10.82 0.16
N TYR A 79 0.53 11.21 -0.10
CA TYR A 79 0.98 11.56 -1.44
C TYR A 79 0.83 10.40 -2.42
N LEU A 80 1.23 9.17 -2.06
CA LEU A 80 1.07 8.01 -2.94
C LEU A 80 -0.39 7.73 -3.28
N MET A 81 -1.29 8.00 -2.34
CA MET A 81 -2.72 7.73 -2.49
C MET A 81 -3.38 8.82 -3.33
N ASP A 82 -3.00 10.08 -3.13
CA ASP A 82 -3.42 11.19 -3.97
C ASP A 82 -2.93 11.02 -5.42
N ASN A 83 -1.76 10.38 -5.60
CA ASN A 83 -1.14 10.15 -6.91
C ASN A 83 -1.31 8.70 -7.41
N ALA A 84 -2.20 7.90 -6.81
CA ALA A 84 -2.35 6.48 -7.15
C ALA A 84 -2.74 6.27 -8.63
N LYS A 85 -3.51 7.22 -9.19
CA LYS A 85 -3.86 7.25 -10.63
C LYS A 85 -2.64 7.40 -11.53
N GLU A 86 -1.75 8.32 -11.18
CA GLU A 86 -0.53 8.57 -11.95
C GLU A 86 0.43 7.38 -11.87
N ILE A 87 0.51 6.74 -10.69
CA ILE A 87 1.26 5.49 -10.50
C ILE A 87 0.67 4.41 -11.41
N GLN A 88 -0.64 4.20 -11.42
CA GLN A 88 -1.31 3.25 -12.32
C GLN A 88 -1.04 3.55 -13.80
N ALA A 89 -1.08 4.82 -14.20
CA ALA A 89 -0.81 5.26 -15.57
C ALA A 89 0.65 5.03 -15.98
N ARG A 90 1.59 5.20 -15.04
CA ARG A 90 3.03 4.98 -15.26
C ARG A 90 3.39 3.49 -15.33
N PHE A 91 2.72 2.65 -14.55
CA PHE A 91 2.95 1.21 -14.49
C PHE A 91 1.81 0.45 -15.16
N GLN A 92 1.58 0.67 -16.46
CA GLN A 92 0.44 0.10 -17.22
C GLN A 92 0.34 -1.42 -17.19
N HIS A 93 1.44 -2.11 -16.89
CA HIS A 93 1.48 -3.57 -16.78
C HIS A 93 1.26 -4.09 -15.35
N LEU A 94 1.17 -3.19 -14.37
CA LEU A 94 0.81 -3.51 -12.99
C LEU A 94 -0.65 -3.13 -12.74
N THR A 95 -1.41 -4.08 -12.18
CA THR A 95 -2.70 -3.77 -11.55
C THR A 95 -2.42 -3.11 -10.22
N VAL A 96 -2.73 -1.82 -10.09
CA VAL A 96 -2.66 -1.13 -8.81
C VAL A 96 -3.99 -1.32 -8.09
N ILE A 97 -3.92 -1.62 -6.79
CA ILE A 97 -5.06 -1.64 -5.89
C ILE A 97 -4.66 -0.78 -4.70
N ALA A 98 -5.48 0.19 -4.32
CA ALA A 98 -5.11 1.14 -3.28
C ALA A 98 -6.21 1.23 -2.21
N PHE A 99 -5.82 1.08 -0.94
CA PHE A 99 -6.71 1.22 0.21
C PHE A 99 -6.14 2.21 1.21
N TRP A 100 -7.02 3.09 1.68
CA TRP A 100 -6.73 4.02 2.76
C TRP A 100 -7.44 3.58 4.03
N PHE A 101 -6.70 3.40 5.11
CA PHE A 101 -7.17 2.92 6.40
C PHE A 101 -7.37 4.07 7.37
N HIS A 102 -8.43 3.98 8.17
CA HIS A 102 -8.78 4.92 9.23
C HIS A 102 -8.99 4.16 10.53
N ARG A 103 -8.53 4.71 11.65
CA ARG A 103 -8.88 4.15 12.95
C ARG A 103 -10.34 4.45 13.25
N VAL A 104 -11.00 3.49 13.88
CA VAL A 104 -12.38 3.66 14.36
C VAL A 104 -12.43 3.45 15.86
N GLU A 105 -13.34 4.17 16.51
CA GLU A 105 -13.54 4.03 17.95
C GLU A 105 -14.14 2.66 18.29
N PRO A 106 -13.90 2.14 19.50
CA PRO A 106 -14.56 0.93 19.98
C PRO A 106 -16.08 1.02 19.85
N GLY A 107 -16.70 0.04 19.16
CA GLY A 107 -18.15 -0.02 18.92
C GLY A 107 -18.60 0.54 17.57
N GLN A 108 -17.72 1.19 16.81
CA GLN A 108 -17.97 1.52 15.40
C GLN A 108 -17.73 0.30 14.50
N ARG A 109 -18.39 0.27 13.32
CA ARG A 109 -18.16 -0.80 12.34
C ARG A 109 -16.73 -0.72 11.81
N GLY A 110 -15.96 -1.77 12.05
CA GLY A 110 -14.60 -1.94 11.56
C GLY A 110 -14.10 -3.37 11.79
N PHE A 111 -12.91 -3.64 11.30
CA PHE A 111 -12.16 -4.86 11.55
C PHE A 111 -10.93 -4.50 12.39
N ASP A 112 -10.83 -5.08 13.59
CA ASP A 112 -9.71 -4.88 14.51
C ASP A 112 -9.41 -3.39 14.82
N GLY A 113 -10.47 -2.57 14.96
CA GLY A 113 -10.32 -1.13 15.22
C GLY A 113 -10.01 -0.28 13.98
N TRP A 114 -10.09 -0.85 12.78
CA TRP A 114 -9.88 -0.14 11.52
C TRP A 114 -11.09 -0.21 10.58
N THR A 115 -11.29 0.86 9.82
CA THR A 115 -12.10 0.84 8.60
C THR A 115 -11.23 1.23 7.42
N PHE A 116 -11.71 1.00 6.20
CA PHE A 116 -10.96 1.34 5.00
C PHE A 116 -11.86 1.81 3.88
N ARG A 117 -11.28 2.59 2.99
CA ARG A 117 -11.88 2.96 1.70
C ARG A 117 -10.95 2.57 0.56
N ARG A 118 -11.53 2.13 -0.54
CA ARG A 118 -10.79 1.98 -1.79
C ARG A 118 -10.49 3.35 -2.37
N VAL A 119 -9.25 3.59 -2.78
CA VAL A 119 -8.86 4.81 -3.49
C VAL A 119 -9.21 4.64 -4.97
N PRO A 120 -9.93 5.60 -5.58
CA PRO A 120 -10.27 5.52 -6.99
C PRO A 120 -9.01 5.70 -7.85
N LEU A 121 -8.86 4.83 -8.87
CA LEU A 121 -7.77 4.88 -9.84
C LEU A 121 -8.17 5.55 -11.16
#